data_AF-A0A2V6QH74-F1
#
_entry.id   AF-A0A2V6QH74-F1
#
_cell.length_a   1.000
_cell.length_b   1.000
_cell.length_c   1.000
_cell.angle_alpha   90.00
_cell.angle_beta   90.00
_cell.angle_gamma   90.00
#
_symmetry.space_group_name_H-M   'P 1'
#
loop_
_entity.id
_entity.type
_entity.pdbx_description
1 polymer ?
#
loop_
_entity_poly.entity_id
_entity_poly.type
_entity_poly.pdbx_seq_one_letter_code
_entity_poly.pdbx_strand_id
1 'polypeptide(L)' 'MPERAALMAVLILERPMCLDCMETKTGMDRHETEAYLQRIRTVLHLRRSHGDRCRMCGTVGTVYWLMQPA' A
#
# COMPACT_ATOMS: atom_id res chain seq x y z
N MET A 1 -15.98 -2.96 0.53
CA MET A 1 -16.11 -2.56 1.95
C MET A 1 -15.08 -1.49 2.24
N PRO A 2 -15.47 -0.25 2.59
CA PRO A 2 -14.53 0.87 2.83
C PRO A 2 -13.49 0.56 3.92
N GLU A 3 -13.79 -0.35 4.83
CA GLU A 3 -12.93 -0.79 5.93
C GLU A 3 -11.60 -1.37 5.43
N ARG A 4 -11.62 -2.16 4.34
CA ARG A 4 -10.40 -2.73 3.76
C ARG A 4 -9.52 -1.66 3.11
N ALA A 5 -10.14 -0.68 2.44
CA ALA A 5 -9.41 0.46 1.87
C ALA A 5 -8.76 1.31 2.97
N ALA A 6 -9.48 1.56 4.06
CA ALA A 6 -8.96 2.26 5.23
C ALA A 6 -7.79 1.49 5.87
N LEU A 7 -7.92 0.17 6.03
CA LEU A 7 -6.84 -0.67 6.56
C LEU A 7 -5.56 -0.58 5.74
N MET A 8 -5.63 -0.71 4.40
CA MET A 8 -4.45 -0.52 3.55
C MET A 8 -3.85 0.88 3.68
N ALA A 9 -4.69 1.91 3.73
CA ALA A 9 -4.20 3.26 3.89
C ALA A 9 -3.44 3.43 5.22
N VAL A 10 -3.98 2.88 6.32
CA VAL A 10 -3.30 2.87 7.62
C VAL A 10 -1.97 2.12 7.56
N LEU A 11 -1.95 0.92 6.97
CA LEU A 11 -0.72 0.13 6.82
C LEU A 11 0.38 0.91 6.10
N ILE A 12 0.04 1.56 4.98
CA ILE A 12 0.99 2.33 4.18
C ILE A 12 1.43 3.62 4.92
N LEU A 13 0.53 4.26 5.66
CA LEU A 13 0.85 5.43 6.49
C LEU A 13 1.82 5.08 7.63
N GLU A 14 1.62 3.95 8.31
CA GLU A 14 2.53 3.49 9.36
C GLU A 14 3.92 3.20 8.80
N ARG A 15 3.98 2.47 7.69
CA ARG A 15 5.23 2.15 7.01
C ARG A 15 5.02 1.85 5.51
N PRO A 16 5.73 2.55 4.63
CA PRO A 16 5.77 2.21 3.21
C PRO A 16 6.20 0.75 2.97
N MET A 17 5.40 0.01 2.20
CA MET A 17 5.61 -1.43 2.01
C MET A 17 5.35 -1.90 0.59
N CYS A 18 5.86 -3.08 0.26
CA CYS A 18 5.59 -3.76 -1.00
C CYS A 18 4.21 -4.43 -1.00
N LEU A 19 3.76 -4.83 -2.18
CA LEU A 19 2.44 -5.44 -2.34
C LEU A 19 2.31 -6.77 -1.60
N ASP A 20 3.35 -7.61 -1.63
CA ASP A 20 3.34 -8.93 -0.97
C ASP A 20 3.13 -8.81 0.55
N CYS A 21 3.71 -7.75 1.15
CA CYS A 21 3.49 -7.46 2.57
C CYS A 21 2.05 -7.00 2.84
N MET A 22 1.44 -6.27 1.92
CA MET A 22 0.03 -5.88 2.05
C MET A 22 -0.87 -7.11 1.98
N GLU A 23 -0.70 -7.96 0.97
CA GLU A 23 -1.46 -9.21 0.81
C GLU A 23 -1.38 -10.08 2.06
N THR A 24 -0.16 -10.25 2.59
CA THR A 24 0.07 -11.03 3.82
C THR A 24 -0.64 -10.43 5.03
N LYS A 25 -0.67 -9.10 5.14
CA LYS A 25 -1.27 -8.39 6.29
C LYS A 25 -2.78 -8.29 6.22
N THR A 26 -3.34 -8.18 5.02
CA THR A 26 -4.78 -8.01 4.82
C THR A 26 -5.49 -9.32 4.52
N GLY A 27 -4.75 -10.38 4.19
CA GLY A 27 -5.29 -11.67 3.73
C GLY A 27 -6.01 -11.56 2.37
N MET A 28 -5.70 -10.53 1.60
CA MET A 28 -6.31 -10.28 0.28
C MET A 28 -5.38 -10.81 -0.81
N ASP A 29 -5.97 -11.16 -1.95
CA ASP A 29 -5.18 -11.52 -3.12
C ASP A 29 -4.62 -10.28 -3.85
N ARG A 30 -3.79 -10.55 -4.87
CA ARG A 30 -3.14 -9.55 -5.73
C ARG A 30 -4.14 -8.60 -6.38
N HIS A 31 -5.20 -9.16 -6.93
CA HIS A 31 -6.20 -8.41 -7.68
C HIS A 31 -7.03 -7.51 -6.76
N GLU A 32 -7.46 -8.04 -5.61
CA GLU A 32 -8.14 -7.26 -4.57
C GLU A 32 -7.26 -6.12 -4.08
N THR A 33 -6.00 -6.41 -3.73
CA THR A 33 -5.06 -5.41 -3.21
C THR A 33 -4.82 -4.29 -4.21
N GLU A 34 -4.59 -4.61 -5.49
CA GLU A 34 -4.43 -3.61 -6.54
C GLU A 34 -5.70 -2.77 -6.76
N ALA A 35 -6.88 -3.39 -6.75
CA ALA A 35 -8.15 -2.68 -6.90
C ALA A 35 -8.36 -1.64 -5.78
N TYR A 36 -8.00 -2.00 -4.54
CA TYR A 36 -8.08 -1.05 -3.45
C TYR A 36 -7.01 0.04 -3.50
N LEU A 37 -5.78 -0.25 -3.94
CA LEU A 37 -4.75 0.78 -4.16
C LEU A 37 -5.19 1.79 -5.22
N GLN A 38 -5.85 1.34 -6.29
CA GLN A 38 -6.45 2.24 -7.29
C GLN A 38 -7.51 3.14 -6.65
N ARG A 39 -8.38 2.58 -5.80
CA ARG A 39 -9.38 3.36 -5.07
C ARG A 39 -8.78 4.35 -4.07
N ILE A 40 -7.70 3.97 -3.38
CA ILE A 40 -6.99 4.87 -2.46
C ILE A 40 -6.37 6.03 -3.24
N ARG A 41 -5.78 5.75 -4.41
CA ARG A 41 -5.17 6.77 -5.28
C ARG A 41 -6.14 7.86 -5.74
N THR A 42 -7.45 7.58 -5.80
CA THR A 42 -8.44 8.61 -6.18
C THR A 42 -8.76 9.59 -5.05
N VAL A 43 -8.38 9.28 -3.81
CA VAL A 43 -8.71 10.10 -2.61
C VAL A 43 -7.45 10.62 -1.91
N LEU A 44 -6.38 9.83 -1.87
CA LEU A 44 -5.10 10.16 -1.26
C LEU A 44 -3.99 10.13 -2.30
N HIS A 45 -2.94 10.92 -2.07
CA HIS A 45 -1.78 10.92 -2.95
C HIS A 45 -0.90 9.68 -2.71
N LEU A 46 -1.22 8.61 -3.44
CA LEU A 46 -0.48 7.36 -3.43
C LEU A 46 0.69 7.42 -4.42
N ARG A 47 1.92 7.40 -3.92
CA ARG A 47 3.15 7.31 -4.72
C ARG A 47 3.61 5.86 -4.81
N ARG A 48 3.80 5.38 -6.04
CA ARG A 48 4.46 4.10 -6.35
C ARG A 48 5.93 4.37 -6.65
N SER A 49 6.83 3.72 -5.92
CA SER A 49 8.28 3.87 -6.10
C SER A 49 8.89 2.53 -6.49
N HIS A 50 9.76 2.55 -7.50
CA HIS A 50 10.46 1.38 -8.00
C HIS A 50 11.91 1.41 -7.50
N GLY A 51 12.41 0.27 -7.02
CA GLY A 51 13.77 0.16 -6.47
C GLY A 51 13.90 0.63 -5.02
N ASP A 52 12.78 0.91 -4.35
CA ASP A 52 12.76 1.23 -2.93
C ASP A 52 12.75 -0.04 -2.07
N ARG A 53 13.27 0.09 -0.85
CA ARG A 53 13.26 -0.98 0.15
C ARG A 53 11.95 -0.94 0.95
N CYS A 54 11.21 -2.05 0.93
CA CYS A 54 10.04 -2.24 1.78
C CYS A 54 10.41 -2.09 3.26
N ARG A 55 9.73 -1.20 3.99
CA ARG A 55 10.01 -0.97 5.43
C ARG A 55 9.43 -2.06 6.34
N MET A 56 8.78 -3.07 5.78
CA MET A 56 8.25 -4.23 6.51
C MET A 56 9.16 -5.46 6.37
N CYS A 57 9.39 -5.96 5.15
CA CYS A 57 10.18 -7.18 4.91
C CYS A 57 11.63 -6.90 4.49
N GLY A 58 11.97 -5.66 4.13
CA GLY A 58 13.31 -5.31 3.69
C GLY A 58 13.63 -5.65 2.23
N THR A 59 12.71 -6.27 1.47
CA THR A 59 12.88 -6.54 0.04
C THR A 59 12.91 -5.24 -0.77
N VAL A 60 13.83 -5.15 -1.73
CA VAL A 60 13.90 -4.05 -2.69
C VAL A 60 12.98 -4.35 -3.87
N GLY A 61 12.10 -3.41 -4.22
CA GLY A 61 11.14 -3.63 -5.30
C GLY A 61 10.17 -2.47 -5.47
N THR A 62 8.91 -2.79 -5.78
CA THR A 62 7.84 -1.80 -5.81
C THR A 62 7.34 -1.54 -4.40
N VAL A 63 7.44 -0.30 -3.92
CA VAL A 63 6.96 0.14 -2.61
C VAL A 63 5.91 1.23 -2.80
N TYR A 64 4.85 1.16 -2.00
CA TYR A 64 3.77 2.13 -2.01
C TYR A 64 3.89 3.06 -0.81
N TRP A 65 3.71 4.35 -1.08
CA TRP A 65 3.83 5.45 -0.12
C TRP A 65 2.54 6.26 -0.15
N LEU A 66 2.04 6.62 1.02
CA LEU A 66 1.00 7.63 1.14
C LEU A 66 1.64 8.95 1.49
N MET A 67 1.42 9.93 0.63
CA MET A 67 1.88 11.29 0.83
C MET A 67 0.73 12.05 1.49
N GLN A 68 0.97 12.61 2.66
CA GLN A 68 0.01 13.51 3.29
C GLN A 68 -0.07 14.81 2.48
N PRO A 69 -1.28 15.38 2.28
CA PRO A 69 -1.40 16.77 1.84
C PRO A 69 -0.63 17.66 2.82
N ALA A 70 0.16 18.59 2.29
CA ALA A 70 0.89 19.59 3.08
C ALA A 70 -0.07 20.52 3.82
#